data_AF-A0A522DEQ4-F1
#
_entry.id   AF-A0A522DEQ4-F1
#
_cell.length_a   1.000
_cell.length_b   1.000
_cell.length_c   1.000
_cell.angle_alpha   90.00
_cell.angle_beta   90.00
_cell.angle_gamma   90.00
#
_symmetry.space_group_name_H-M   'P 1'
#
loop_
_entity.id
_entity.type
_entity.pdbx_description
1 polymer ?
#
loop_
_entity_poly.entity_id
_entity_poly.type
_entity_poly.pdbx_seq_one_letter_code
_entity_poly.pdbx_strand_id
1 'polypeptide(L)'
;MNVETILLLILVGLAAGVLSGMVGVGGGIIVVPALVLLLGFSQHEAQGTSLGLLLLPVGILAVINYYNKGYIDLKVVGIMSIAFIAGAWLGSKLSLSLPQDTVKKIFAIVLFYTAFRMMGWDSVLLKWVKNIF
;
A
#
# COMPACT_ATOMS: atom_id res chain seq x y z
N MET A 1 17.12 2.19 20.32
CA MET A 1 16.55 1.05 19.58
C MET A 1 17.36 -0.18 19.92
N ASN A 2 16.70 -1.27 20.23
CA ASN A 2 17.37 -2.53 20.57
C ASN A 2 17.72 -3.29 19.27
N VAL A 3 18.66 -4.24 19.34
CA VAL A 3 19.10 -5.03 18.17
C VAL A 3 17.91 -5.77 17.52
N GLU A 4 17.01 -6.29 18.33
CA GLU A 4 15.78 -6.95 17.87
C GLU A 4 14.90 -6.03 17.02
N THR A 5 14.69 -4.79 17.45
CA THR A 5 13.93 -3.77 16.69
C THR A 5 14.56 -3.50 15.32
N ILE A 6 15.90 -3.40 15.27
CA ILE A 6 16.63 -3.17 14.02
C ILE A 6 16.45 -4.35 13.06
N LEU A 7 16.57 -5.58 13.57
CA LEU A 7 16.36 -6.79 12.78
C LEU A 7 14.93 -6.87 12.23
N LEU A 8 13.92 -6.55 13.05
CA LEU A 8 12.53 -6.50 12.60
C LEU A 8 12.32 -5.47 11.48
N LEU A 9 12.88 -4.26 11.62
CA LEU A 9 12.77 -3.22 10.58
C LEU A 9 13.44 -3.64 9.27
N ILE A 10 14.60 -4.29 9.33
CA ILE A 10 15.29 -4.83 8.15
C ILE A 10 14.41 -5.89 7.47
N LEU A 11 13.88 -6.85 8.23
CA LEU A 11 13.02 -7.90 7.69
C LEU A 11 11.74 -7.35 7.07
N VAL A 12 11.08 -6.40 7.74
CA VAL A 12 9.89 -5.72 7.23
C VAL A 12 10.22 -4.95 5.95
N GLY A 13 11.35 -4.23 5.92
CA GLY A 13 11.81 -3.49 4.74
C GLY A 13 12.09 -4.40 3.55
N LEU A 14 12.77 -5.53 3.77
CA LEU A 14 13.05 -6.52 2.73
C LEU A 14 11.76 -7.17 2.20
N ALA A 15 10.88 -7.63 3.08
CA ALA A 15 9.61 -8.23 2.70
C ALA A 15 8.74 -7.23 1.93
N ALA A 16 8.65 -5.99 2.41
CA ALA A 16 7.92 -4.91 1.75
C ALA A 16 8.52 -4.58 0.38
N GLY A 17 9.86 -4.55 0.25
CA GLY A 17 10.55 -4.29 -1.01
C GLY A 17 10.30 -5.38 -2.05
N VAL A 18 10.44 -6.65 -1.68
CA VAL A 18 10.16 -7.80 -2.55
C VAL A 18 8.72 -7.77 -3.03
N LEU A 19 7.76 -7.63 -2.12
CA LEU A 19 6.34 -7.67 -2.46
C LEU A 19 5.91 -6.41 -3.23
N SER A 20 6.49 -5.24 -2.93
CA SER A 20 6.28 -4.03 -3.72
C SER A 20 6.78 -4.21 -5.15
N GLY A 21 7.94 -4.83 -5.35
CA GLY A 21 8.49 -5.10 -6.68
C GLY A 21 7.69 -6.16 -7.45
N MET A 22 7.16 -7.17 -6.76
CA MET A 22 6.38 -8.25 -7.39
C MET A 22 4.94 -7.85 -7.73
N VAL A 23 4.27 -7.12 -6.83
CA VAL A 23 2.82 -6.82 -6.93
C VAL A 23 2.57 -5.39 -7.43
N GLY A 24 3.52 -4.47 -7.27
CA GLY A 24 3.43 -3.09 -7.77
C GLY A 24 2.59 -2.13 -6.93
N VAL A 25 2.14 -2.52 -5.73
CA VAL A 25 1.20 -1.73 -4.91
C VAL A 25 1.90 -0.68 -4.01
N GLY A 26 3.23 -0.74 -3.90
CA GLY A 26 3.97 0.00 -2.88
C GLY A 26 3.87 -0.73 -1.53
N GLY A 27 5.01 -1.02 -0.91
CA GLY A 27 5.11 -1.89 0.28
C GLY A 27 4.32 -1.48 1.52
N GLY A 28 3.57 -0.38 1.49
CA GLY A 28 2.79 0.16 2.60
C GLY A 28 1.72 -0.79 3.15
N ILE A 29 1.20 -1.70 2.32
CA ILE A 29 0.28 -2.76 2.77
C ILE A 29 0.92 -3.67 3.83
N ILE A 30 2.25 -3.78 3.82
CA ILE A 30 3.01 -4.63 4.74
C ILE A 30 3.66 -3.78 5.83
N VAL A 31 4.25 -2.64 5.44
CA VAL A 31 4.94 -1.75 6.37
C VAL A 31 3.97 -1.22 7.43
N VAL A 32 2.78 -0.72 7.05
CA VAL A 32 1.85 -0.12 8.02
C VAL A 32 1.39 -1.14 9.07
N PRO A 33 0.86 -2.33 8.71
CA PRO A 33 0.49 -3.33 9.71
C PRO A 33 1.68 -3.83 10.54
N ALA A 34 2.85 -4.00 9.95
CA ALA A 34 4.03 -4.47 10.68
C ALA A 34 4.47 -3.45 11.74
N LEU A 35 4.49 -2.14 11.40
CA LEU A 35 4.84 -1.08 12.35
C LEU A 35 3.82 -1.01 13.49
N VAL A 36 2.51 -1.16 13.21
CA VAL A 36 1.47 -1.11 14.25
C VAL A 36 1.49 -2.37 15.12
N LEU A 37 1.46 -3.55 14.51
CA LEU A 37 1.23 -4.81 15.21
C LEU A 37 2.49 -5.38 15.87
N LEU A 38 3.67 -5.16 15.27
CA LEU A 38 4.92 -5.73 15.77
C LEU A 38 5.76 -4.73 16.56
N LEU A 39 5.69 -3.45 16.19
CA LEU A 39 6.54 -2.40 16.75
C LEU A 39 5.77 -1.38 17.60
N GLY A 40 4.45 -1.52 17.71
CA GLY A 40 3.61 -0.72 18.61
C GLY A 40 3.41 0.74 18.16
N PHE A 41 3.66 1.06 16.88
CA PHE A 41 3.43 2.40 16.36
C PHE A 41 1.94 2.72 16.36
N SER A 42 1.60 3.98 16.61
CA SER A 42 0.24 4.45 16.36
C SER A 42 -0.08 4.41 14.85
N GLN A 43 -1.38 4.41 14.50
CA GLN A 43 -1.79 4.32 13.09
C GLN A 43 -1.20 5.47 12.25
N HIS A 44 -1.15 6.68 12.80
CA HIS A 44 -0.61 7.85 12.12
C HIS A 44 0.90 7.79 11.98
N GLU A 45 1.63 7.34 13.01
CA GLU A 45 3.08 7.15 12.93
C GLU A 45 3.44 6.11 11.88
N ALA A 46 2.77 4.95 11.90
CA ALA A 46 3.01 3.88 10.93
C ALA A 46 2.77 4.34 9.48
N GLN A 47 1.70 5.10 9.23
CA GLN A 47 1.41 5.67 7.91
C GLN A 47 2.45 6.71 7.50
N GLY A 48 2.80 7.64 8.39
CA GLY A 48 3.81 8.66 8.12
C GLY A 48 5.18 8.06 7.82
N THR A 49 5.63 7.10 8.63
CA THR A 49 6.89 6.36 8.42
C THR A 49 6.86 5.57 7.12
N SER A 50 5.75 4.89 6.81
CA SER A 50 5.59 4.17 5.55
C SER A 50 5.64 5.10 4.35
N LEU A 51 5.00 6.28 4.40
CA LEU A 51 5.05 7.26 3.32
C LEU A 51 6.47 7.81 3.15
N GLY A 52 7.17 8.13 4.25
CA GLY A 52 8.56 8.58 4.22
C GLY A 52 9.49 7.54 3.58
N LEU A 53 9.31 6.26 3.93
CA LEU A 53 10.03 5.16 3.29
C LEU A 53 9.72 5.09 1.79
N LEU A 54 8.45 5.11 1.39
CA LEU A 54 8.04 4.90 0.00
C LEU A 54 8.32 6.10 -0.92
N LEU A 55 8.46 7.31 -0.37
CA LEU A 55 8.79 8.52 -1.13
C LEU A 55 10.26 8.53 -1.59
N LEU A 56 11.14 7.89 -0.82
CA LEU A 56 12.54 7.71 -1.19
C LEU A 56 12.66 6.83 -2.45
N PRO A 57 13.84 6.80 -3.11
CA PRO A 57 14.05 6.04 -4.35
C PRO A 57 14.01 4.50 -4.22
N VAL A 58 13.23 3.97 -3.28
CA VAL A 58 13.10 2.53 -2.99
C VAL A 58 12.48 1.77 -4.16
N GLY A 59 11.57 2.41 -4.90
CA GLY A 59 10.93 1.84 -6.08
C GLY A 59 11.75 1.93 -7.37
N ILE A 60 12.85 2.70 -7.41
CA ILE A 60 13.55 3.02 -8.68
C ILE A 60 14.09 1.76 -9.35
N LEU A 61 14.67 0.82 -8.59
CA LEU A 61 15.21 -0.41 -9.16
C LEU A 61 14.11 -1.27 -9.80
N ALA A 62 12.92 -1.34 -9.18
CA ALA A 62 11.77 -2.01 -9.76
C ALA A 62 11.28 -1.29 -11.03
N VAL A 63 11.17 0.05 -10.99
CA VAL A 63 10.80 0.87 -12.15
C VAL A 63 11.76 0.65 -13.32
N ILE A 64 13.08 0.61 -13.08
CA ILE A 64 14.07 0.32 -14.12
C ILE A 64 13.81 -1.05 -14.74
N ASN A 65 13.55 -2.08 -13.94
CA ASN A 65 13.25 -3.42 -14.46
C ASN A 65 11.99 -3.43 -15.34
N TYR A 66 10.90 -2.80 -14.90
CA TYR A 66 9.65 -2.72 -15.69
C TYR A 66 9.80 -1.83 -16.93
N TYR A 67 10.55 -0.73 -16.84
CA TYR A 67 10.86 0.15 -17.96
C TYR A 67 11.64 -0.58 -19.04
N ASN A 68 12.71 -1.30 -18.65
CA ASN A 68 13.55 -2.08 -19.58
C ASN A 68 12.78 -3.20 -20.28
N LYS A 69 11.67 -3.66 -19.69
CA LYS A 69 10.76 -4.66 -20.29
C LYS A 69 9.63 -4.04 -21.10
N GLY A 70 9.54 -2.71 -21.19
CA GLY A 70 8.51 -2.00 -21.95
C GLY A 70 7.13 -1.98 -21.29
N TYR A 71 7.04 -2.26 -19.98
CA TYR A 71 5.77 -2.30 -19.23
C TYR A 71 5.38 -0.95 -18.61
N ILE A 72 6.07 0.14 -18.94
CA ILE A 72 5.79 1.47 -18.41
C ILE A 72 5.40 2.42 -19.53
N ASP A 73 4.17 2.93 -19.46
CA ASP A 73 3.72 4.05 -20.27
C ASP A 73 4.02 5.37 -19.53
N LEU A 74 5.03 6.11 -20.01
CA LEU A 74 5.47 7.36 -19.40
C LEU A 74 4.40 8.47 -19.43
N LYS A 75 3.49 8.45 -20.41
CA LYS A 75 2.40 9.43 -20.49
C LYS A 75 1.37 9.18 -19.40
N VAL A 76 1.00 7.92 -19.20
CA VAL A 76 0.11 7.51 -18.10
C VAL A 76 0.74 7.85 -16.75
N VAL A 77 2.01 7.51 -16.55
CA VAL A 77 2.76 7.84 -15.32
C VAL A 77 2.76 9.34 -15.07
N GLY A 78 3.06 10.17 -16.08
CA GLY A 78 3.12 11.63 -15.94
C GLY A 78 1.78 12.24 -15.51
N ILE A 79 0.68 11.86 -16.20
CA ILE A 79 -0.67 12.36 -15.88
C ILE A 79 -1.08 11.92 -14.48
N MET A 80 -0.92 10.64 -14.16
CA MET A 80 -1.29 10.10 -12.85
C MET A 80 -0.47 10.73 -11.72
N SER A 81 0.83 10.98 -11.93
CA SER A 81 1.70 11.58 -10.91
C SER A 81 1.24 12.99 -10.53
N ILE A 82 0.82 13.81 -11.49
CA ILE A 82 0.32 15.17 -11.22
C ILE A 82 -0.96 15.10 -10.36
N ALA A 83 -1.93 14.26 -10.76
CA ALA A 83 -3.16 14.08 -10.00
C ALA A 83 -2.88 13.48 -8.60
N PHE A 84 -1.92 12.55 -8.52
CA PHE A 84 -1.52 11.88 -7.29
C PHE A 84 -0.96 12.86 -6.26
N ILE A 85 -0.18 13.86 -6.66
CA ILE A 85 0.35 14.89 -5.75
C ILE A 85 -0.80 15.59 -5.01
N ALA A 86 -1.81 16.06 -5.75
CA ALA A 86 -2.98 16.73 -5.16
C ALA A 86 -3.78 15.78 -4.26
N GLY A 87 -4.01 14.54 -4.73
CA GLY A 87 -4.72 13.52 -3.97
C GLY A 87 -4.01 13.12 -2.68
N ALA A 88 -2.70 12.94 -2.70
CA ALA A 88 -1.89 12.61 -1.53
C ALA A 88 -1.85 13.75 -0.51
N TRP A 89 -1.76 15.00 -0.97
CA TRP A 89 -1.80 16.17 -0.09
C TRP A 89 -3.16 16.33 0.60
N LEU A 90 -4.26 16.24 -0.15
CA LEU A 90 -5.62 16.30 0.41
C LEU A 90 -5.92 15.10 1.32
N GLY A 91 -5.55 13.89 0.87
CA GLY A 91 -5.76 12.66 1.60
C GLY A 91 -5.00 12.61 2.92
N SER A 92 -3.76 13.10 2.96
CA SER A 92 -3.00 13.16 4.22
C SER A 92 -3.64 14.14 5.22
N LYS A 93 -4.10 15.31 4.77
CA LYS A 93 -4.85 16.24 5.63
C LYS A 93 -6.12 15.63 6.19
N LEU A 94 -6.90 14.95 5.35
CA LEU A 94 -8.12 14.28 5.78
C LEU A 94 -7.80 13.16 6.77
N SER A 95 -6.80 12.32 6.49
CA SER A 95 -6.38 11.24 7.40
C SER A 95 -6.01 11.80 8.77
N LEU A 96 -5.14 12.82 8.81
CA LEU A 96 -4.67 13.42 10.07
C LEU A 96 -5.79 14.09 10.88
N SER A 97 -6.88 14.52 10.25
CA SER A 97 -8.07 15.04 10.95
C SER A 97 -8.98 13.96 11.55
N LEU A 98 -8.81 12.69 11.16
CA LEU A 98 -9.66 11.59 11.59
C LEU A 98 -9.06 10.84 12.80
N PRO A 99 -9.92 10.24 13.64
CA PRO A 99 -9.47 9.32 14.68
C PRO A 99 -8.70 8.14 14.08
N GLN A 100 -7.67 7.67 14.78
CA GLN A 100 -6.82 6.57 14.34
C GLN A 100 -7.60 5.29 14.01
N ASP A 101 -8.61 4.97 14.83
CA ASP A 101 -9.47 3.81 14.60
C ASP A 101 -10.28 3.92 13.31
N THR A 102 -10.74 5.12 12.95
CA THR A 102 -11.46 5.37 11.70
C THR A 102 -10.54 5.15 10.51
N VAL A 103 -9.32 5.71 10.56
CA VAL A 103 -8.31 5.54 9.50
C VAL A 103 -7.92 4.07 9.34
N LYS A 104 -7.75 3.35 10.46
CA LYS A 104 -7.48 1.90 10.47
C LYS A 104 -8.61 1.11 9.81
N LYS A 105 -9.87 1.41 10.13
CA LYS A 105 -11.04 0.76 9.51
C LYS A 105 -11.14 1.06 8.02
N ILE A 106 -10.91 2.31 7.60
CA ILE A 106 -10.88 2.69 6.18
C ILE A 106 -9.82 1.87 5.45
N PHE A 107 -8.61 1.80 6.00
CA PHE A 107 -7.52 1.01 5.42
C PHE A 107 -7.89 -0.47 5.30
N ALA A 108 -8.46 -1.07 6.35
CA ALA A 108 -8.91 -2.46 6.34
C ALA A 108 -10.00 -2.72 5.28
N ILE A 109 -10.98 -1.82 5.15
CA ILE A 109 -12.05 -1.93 4.14
C ILE A 109 -11.46 -1.88 2.73
N VAL A 110 -10.52 -0.97 2.47
CA VAL A 110 -9.85 -0.88 1.16
C VAL A 110 -9.09 -2.16 0.84
N LEU A 111 -8.34 -2.71 1.80
CA LEU A 111 -7.64 -3.99 1.62
C LEU A 111 -8.60 -5.14 1.35
N PHE A 112 -9.68 -5.24 2.12
CA PHE A 112 -10.68 -6.29 1.96
C PHE A 112 -11.37 -6.21 0.61
N TYR A 113 -11.78 -5.00 0.19
CA TYR A 113 -12.38 -4.78 -1.12
C TYR A 113 -11.43 -5.17 -2.26
N THR A 114 -10.15 -4.79 -2.14
CA THR A 114 -9.14 -5.11 -3.16
C THR A 114 -8.94 -6.62 -3.27
N ALA A 115 -8.82 -7.32 -2.13
CA ALA A 115 -8.70 -8.77 -2.09
C ALA A 115 -9.93 -9.47 -2.68
N PHE A 116 -11.13 -9.08 -2.25
CA PHE A 116 -12.40 -9.61 -2.72
C PHE A 116 -12.54 -9.51 -4.24
N ARG A 117 -12.21 -8.33 -4.80
CA ARG A 117 -12.28 -8.09 -6.24
C ARG A 117 -11.25 -8.91 -7.02
N MET A 118 -10.01 -9.00 -6.53
CA MET A 118 -8.95 -9.77 -7.20
C MET A 118 -9.23 -11.28 -7.23
N MET A 119 -9.94 -11.82 -6.23
CA MET A 119 -10.36 -13.22 -6.21
C MET A 119 -11.56 -13.52 -7.13
N GLY A 120 -12.11 -12.51 -7.82
CA GLY A 120 -13.23 -12.69 -8.74
C GLY A 120 -14.53 -13.11 -8.03
N TRP A 121 -14.65 -12.87 -6.72
CA TRP A 121 -15.85 -13.25 -5.96
C TRP A 121 -17.09 -12.49 -6.40
N ASP A 122 -16.94 -11.32 -7.02
CA ASP A 122 -18.00 -10.62 -7.74
C ASP A 122 -18.60 -11.48 -8.86
N SER A 123 -17.76 -12.15 -9.65
CA SER A 123 -18.21 -13.04 -10.71
C SER A 123 -18.84 -14.34 -10.20
N VAL A 124 -18.37 -14.86 -9.06
CA VAL A 124 -18.92 -16.07 -8.42
C VAL A 124 -20.26 -15.79 -7.75
N LEU A 125 -20.39 -14.67 -7.03
CA LEU A 125 -21.65 -14.23 -6.42
C LEU A 125 -22.72 -13.93 -7.47
N LEU A 126 -22.36 -13.26 -8.56
CA LEU A 126 -23.28 -13.01 -9.67
C LEU A 126 -23.79 -14.31 -10.30
N LYS A 127 -22.92 -15.33 -10.45
CA LYS A 127 -23.32 -16.66 -10.92
C LYS A 127 -24.20 -17.40 -9.91
N TRP A 128 -23.90 -17.30 -8.61
CA TRP A 128 -24.67 -17.93 -7.55
C TRP A 128 -26.07 -17.33 -7.43
N VAL A 129 -26.20 -16.01 -7.45
CA VAL A 129 -27.49 -15.31 -7.42
C VAL A 129 -28.33 -15.65 -8.66
N LYS A 130 -27.73 -15.67 -9.86
CA LYS A 130 -28.40 -16.11 -11.10
C LYS A 130 -28.75 -17.60 -11.16
N ASN A 131 -28.21 -18.41 -10.26
CA ASN A 131 -28.58 -19.82 -10.14
C ASN A 131 -29.71 -20.04 -9.13
N ILE A 132 -29.99 -19.04 -8.28
CA ILE A 132 -31.05 -19.08 -7.27
C ILE A 132 -32.36 -18.47 -7.79
N PHE A 133 -32.25 -17.47 -8.67
CA PHE A 133 -33.36 -16.82 -9.37
C PHE A 133 -33.34 -17.17 -10.85
#